data_AF-F4G1G4-F1
#
_entry.id   AF-F4G1G4-F1
#
_cell.length_a   1.000
_cell.length_b   1.000
_cell.length_c   1.000
_cell.angle_alpha   90.00
_cell.angle_beta   90.00
_cell.angle_gamma   90.00
#
_symmetry.space_group_name_H-M   'P 1'
#
loop_
_entity.id
_entity.type
_entity.pdbx_description
1 polymer ?
#
loop_
_entity_poly.entity_id
_entity_poly.type
_entity_poly.pdbx_seq_one_letter_code
_entity_poly.pdbx_strand_id
1 'polypeptide(L)'
;MKPIFFYAPSLKKYETDYISSEEGWKPISVTGTSCAFSCKHCETRVLEGMEDGSTKEKFQSVMEKVSKSGQKGVILSGGSSFRGDVPVWKYSDVLRSFQNLTIIAHTGVVKSREVAKKFKDAGVKIALLDMVGDQDTIDQVLGQPFTVDDYLNSFRYLKAEGIKIAPHVIVGLSKRGLDGDLHALELLKDVNPDAVIIVGLMPLVGTPYKNVREPSPEELGEVLSRARKLFSSPVMLGCARPRGKAYLEVEKMAVDSGIDGMAFPSQETIEYAFGRREVILSHACCGNVIHDFLLRVSA
;
A
#
# COMPACT_ATOMS: atom_id res chain seq x y z
N MET A 1 -2.74 25.82 3.37
CA MET A 1 -2.59 24.56 2.60
C MET A 1 -3.41 23.47 3.27
N LYS A 2 -3.80 22.40 2.54
CA LYS A 2 -4.43 21.22 3.15
C LYS A 2 -3.50 20.62 4.22
N PRO A 3 -4.03 19.93 5.25
CA PRO A 3 -3.21 19.20 6.20
C PRO A 3 -2.34 18.14 5.50
N ILE A 4 -1.27 17.71 6.15
CA ILE A 4 -0.45 16.59 5.71
C ILE A 4 -0.47 15.48 6.75
N PHE A 5 -0.71 14.24 6.30
CA PHE A 5 -0.76 13.06 7.15
C PHE A 5 0.56 12.31 7.15
N PHE A 6 1.13 12.09 8.33
CA PHE A 6 2.34 11.31 8.53
C PHE A 6 2.03 10.01 9.24
N TYR A 7 2.40 8.90 8.59
CA TYR A 7 2.06 7.55 9.02
C TYR A 7 3.28 6.79 9.54
N ALA A 8 3.17 6.14 10.69
CA ALA A 8 4.18 5.25 11.25
C ALA A 8 3.59 3.87 11.63
N PRO A 9 3.23 3.03 10.63
CA PRO A 9 2.81 1.65 10.91
C PRO A 9 3.99 0.81 11.42
N SER A 10 3.70 -0.35 12.03
CA SER A 10 4.72 -1.25 12.59
C SER A 10 5.27 -2.19 11.50
N LEU A 11 5.87 -1.61 10.46
CA LEU A 11 6.49 -2.33 9.33
C LEU A 11 8.01 -2.46 9.45
N LYS A 12 8.63 -1.52 10.15
CA LYS A 12 10.07 -1.45 10.41
C LYS A 12 10.29 -0.65 11.68
N LYS A 13 11.46 -0.79 12.31
CA LYS A 13 11.85 0.12 13.38
C LYS A 13 11.96 1.54 12.84
N TYR A 14 11.18 2.44 13.40
CA TYR A 14 11.16 3.85 13.06
C TYR A 14 10.78 4.66 14.29
N GLU A 15 11.51 5.73 14.55
CA GLU A 15 11.34 6.58 15.72
C GLU A 15 11.83 7.98 15.38
N THR A 16 11.09 8.98 15.84
CA THR A 16 11.42 10.40 15.80
C THR A 16 10.96 11.00 17.13
N ASP A 17 11.34 12.24 17.41
CA ASP A 17 10.86 12.97 18.59
C ASP A 17 9.32 13.16 18.62
N TYR A 18 8.61 12.90 17.50
CA TYR A 18 7.19 13.19 17.34
C TYR A 18 6.30 11.94 17.24
N ILE A 19 6.82 10.85 16.68
CA ILE A 19 6.08 9.60 16.47
C ILE A 19 7.05 8.42 16.31
N SER A 20 6.63 7.24 16.78
CA SER A 20 7.33 5.96 16.61
C SER A 20 6.42 4.91 15.95
N SER A 21 7.03 3.83 15.46
CA SER A 21 6.32 2.69 14.88
C SER A 21 5.84 1.65 15.91
N GLU A 22 6.13 1.84 17.20
CA GLU A 22 5.88 0.82 18.24
C GLU A 22 4.39 0.54 18.43
N GLU A 23 3.56 1.59 18.39
CA GLU A 23 2.10 1.49 18.46
C GLU A 23 1.44 1.33 17.08
N GLY A 24 2.27 1.26 16.03
CA GLY A 24 1.88 1.16 14.64
C GLY A 24 1.04 -0.07 14.30
N TRP A 25 0.22 0.03 13.26
CA TRP A 25 -0.48 -1.13 12.71
C TRP A 25 0.52 -2.10 12.11
N LYS A 26 0.51 -3.35 12.56
CA LYS A 26 1.34 -4.42 12.01
C LYS A 26 0.56 -5.16 10.91
N PRO A 27 1.15 -5.41 9.73
CA PRO A 27 0.50 -6.19 8.68
C PRO A 27 0.35 -7.65 9.12
N ILE A 28 -0.79 -8.23 8.79
CA ILE A 28 -1.12 -9.63 9.07
C ILE A 28 -1.14 -10.38 7.74
N SER A 29 -0.27 -11.38 7.60
CA SER A 29 -0.29 -12.26 6.42
C SER A 29 -1.28 -13.41 6.62
N VAL A 30 -2.33 -13.44 5.81
CA VAL A 30 -3.36 -14.50 5.84
C VAL A 30 -2.89 -15.81 5.19
N THR A 31 -1.67 -15.85 4.64
CA THR A 31 -1.06 -17.04 4.05
C THR A 31 0.32 -17.37 4.65
N GLY A 32 0.72 -16.65 5.70
CA GLY A 32 2.08 -16.76 6.25
C GLY A 32 3.08 -16.29 5.20
N THR A 33 4.07 -17.13 4.87
CA THR A 33 5.07 -16.83 3.82
C THR A 33 4.74 -17.47 2.48
N SER A 34 3.60 -18.16 2.34
CA SER A 34 3.24 -18.87 1.11
C SER A 34 2.70 -17.90 0.05
N CYS A 35 3.26 -17.96 -1.16
CA CYS A 35 2.80 -17.25 -2.37
C CYS A 35 2.95 -18.17 -3.59
N ALA A 36 1.96 -18.14 -4.50
CA ALA A 36 1.98 -18.97 -5.71
C ALA A 36 2.94 -18.48 -6.80
N PHE A 37 3.30 -17.20 -6.82
CA PHE A 37 4.06 -16.60 -7.92
C PHE A 37 5.53 -16.33 -7.62
N SER A 38 5.89 -16.20 -6.33
CA SER A 38 7.28 -15.93 -5.89
C SER A 38 8.02 -14.93 -6.79
N CYS A 39 7.38 -13.79 -7.07
CA CYS A 39 7.85 -12.76 -8.00
C CYS A 39 9.34 -12.45 -7.77
N LYS A 40 10.12 -12.26 -8.84
CA LYS A 40 11.58 -12.06 -8.77
C LYS A 40 12.01 -10.89 -7.89
N HIS A 41 11.14 -9.88 -7.71
CA HIS A 41 11.41 -8.70 -6.89
C HIS A 41 11.29 -8.97 -5.38
N CYS A 42 10.48 -9.96 -4.97
CA CYS A 42 10.21 -10.21 -3.56
C CYS A 42 10.53 -11.62 -3.10
N GLU A 43 10.35 -12.64 -3.95
CA GLU A 43 10.55 -14.06 -3.62
C GLU A 43 9.95 -14.45 -2.25
N THR A 44 8.75 -13.95 -1.94
CA THR A 44 8.04 -14.08 -0.65
C THR A 44 8.68 -13.37 0.55
N ARG A 45 9.89 -12.81 0.43
CA ARG A 45 10.64 -12.17 1.53
C ARG A 45 9.87 -11.06 2.24
N VAL A 46 9.06 -10.30 1.50
CA VAL A 46 8.19 -9.26 2.08
C VAL A 46 7.21 -9.80 3.13
N LEU A 47 6.83 -11.07 3.04
CA LEU A 47 5.89 -11.71 3.97
C LEU A 47 6.56 -12.12 5.30
N GLU A 48 7.87 -12.31 5.32
CA GLU A 48 8.62 -12.79 6.49
C GLU A 48 8.56 -11.80 7.67
N GLY A 49 8.40 -10.50 7.40
CA GLY A 49 8.26 -9.46 8.43
C GLY A 49 6.82 -9.26 8.95
N MET A 50 5.83 -9.96 8.39
CA MET A 50 4.42 -9.79 8.76
C MET A 50 4.04 -10.69 9.95
N GLU A 51 2.99 -10.31 10.68
CA GLU A 51 2.40 -11.19 11.69
C GLU A 51 1.73 -12.39 10.98
N ASP A 52 2.04 -13.60 11.42
CA ASP A 52 1.55 -14.82 10.78
C ASP A 52 0.09 -15.10 11.19
N GLY A 53 -0.84 -14.94 10.23
CA GLY A 53 -2.25 -15.27 10.33
C GLY A 53 -2.66 -16.44 9.44
N SER A 54 -1.73 -17.33 9.07
CA SER A 54 -1.94 -18.42 8.10
C SER A 54 -2.94 -19.51 8.50
N THR A 55 -3.31 -19.62 9.77
CA THR A 55 -4.35 -20.56 10.25
C THR A 55 -5.45 -19.81 10.99
N LYS A 56 -6.63 -20.43 11.14
CA LYS A 56 -7.76 -19.79 11.82
C LYS A 56 -7.40 -19.40 13.25
N GLU A 57 -6.69 -20.27 13.96
CA GLU A 57 -6.26 -20.09 15.34
C GLU A 57 -5.25 -18.93 15.46
N LYS A 58 -4.24 -18.91 14.57
CA LYS A 58 -3.27 -17.82 14.51
C LYS A 58 -3.95 -16.49 14.19
N PHE A 59 -4.77 -16.46 13.14
CA PHE A 59 -5.49 -15.26 12.71
C PHE A 59 -6.38 -14.71 13.83
N GLN A 60 -7.17 -15.58 14.48
CA GLN A 60 -8.01 -15.19 15.61
C GLN A 60 -7.18 -14.63 16.77
N SER A 61 -6.07 -15.28 17.15
CA SER A 61 -5.18 -14.79 18.21
C SER A 61 -4.64 -13.40 17.90
N VAL A 62 -4.21 -13.16 16.66
CA VAL A 62 -3.71 -11.86 16.22
C VAL A 62 -4.80 -10.79 16.25
N MET A 63 -6.00 -11.09 15.74
CA MET A 63 -7.12 -10.14 15.76
C MET A 63 -7.56 -9.78 17.18
N GLU A 64 -7.52 -10.73 18.12
CA GLU A 64 -7.78 -10.46 19.54
C GLU A 64 -6.72 -9.52 20.15
N LYS A 65 -5.44 -9.65 19.78
CA LYS A 65 -4.37 -8.72 20.21
C LYS A 65 -4.61 -7.31 19.67
N VAL A 66 -4.95 -7.19 18.38
CA VAL A 66 -5.28 -5.89 17.76
C VAL A 66 -6.47 -5.24 18.47
N SER A 67 -7.53 -6.00 18.74
CA SER A 67 -8.70 -5.45 19.44
C SER A 67 -8.35 -4.97 20.85
N LYS A 68 -7.42 -5.63 21.55
CA LYS A 68 -6.97 -5.25 22.89
C LYS A 68 -6.02 -4.06 22.88
N SER A 69 -5.28 -3.81 21.80
CA SER A 69 -4.37 -2.66 21.68
C SER A 69 -5.09 -1.35 21.37
N GLY A 70 -6.41 -1.37 21.15
CA GLY A 70 -7.19 -0.16 20.87
C GLY A 70 -7.04 0.38 19.45
N GLN A 71 -6.33 -0.33 18.57
CA GLN A 71 -6.20 0.01 17.16
C GLN A 71 -7.58 0.13 16.49
N LYS A 72 -7.72 1.09 15.57
CA LYS A 72 -8.99 1.38 14.85
C LYS A 72 -9.13 0.63 13.53
N GLY A 73 -8.13 -0.17 13.17
CA GLY A 73 -8.13 -0.92 11.92
C GLY A 73 -6.98 -1.91 11.87
N VAL A 74 -6.99 -2.70 10.80
CA VAL A 74 -5.96 -3.68 10.48
C VAL A 74 -5.60 -3.60 9.02
N ILE A 75 -4.37 -3.98 8.72
CA ILE A 75 -3.92 -4.24 7.37
C ILE A 75 -3.71 -5.74 7.17
N LEU A 76 -4.53 -6.32 6.31
CA LEU A 76 -4.41 -7.70 5.87
C LEU A 76 -3.59 -7.75 4.58
N SER A 77 -2.74 -8.74 4.48
CA SER A 77 -1.95 -9.03 3.29
C SER A 77 -1.71 -10.53 3.19
N GLY A 78 -0.84 -10.95 2.31
CA GLY A 78 -0.44 -12.34 2.12
C GLY A 78 0.11 -12.57 0.73
N GLY A 79 0.63 -13.76 0.50
CA GLY A 79 0.95 -14.21 -0.84
C GLY A 79 -0.32 -14.52 -1.63
N SER A 80 -0.25 -14.25 -2.92
CA SER A 80 -1.33 -14.55 -3.85
C SER A 80 -1.54 -16.06 -3.99
N SER A 81 -2.80 -16.47 -4.15
CA SER A 81 -3.15 -17.79 -4.63
C SER A 81 -2.86 -17.93 -6.12
N PHE A 82 -2.93 -19.15 -6.67
CA PHE A 82 -2.77 -19.38 -8.12
C PHE A 82 -3.78 -18.61 -8.99
N ARG A 83 -4.85 -18.06 -8.40
CA ARG A 83 -5.84 -17.23 -9.09
C ARG A 83 -5.49 -15.74 -9.12
N GLY A 84 -4.42 -15.32 -8.44
CA GLY A 84 -4.02 -13.91 -8.32
C GLY A 84 -4.39 -13.29 -6.97
N ASP A 85 -5.49 -13.75 -6.38
CA ASP A 85 -6.09 -13.18 -5.18
C ASP A 85 -5.33 -13.52 -3.88
N VAL A 86 -5.33 -12.60 -2.91
CA VAL A 86 -4.97 -12.87 -1.52
C VAL A 86 -6.25 -13.27 -0.78
N PRO A 87 -6.39 -14.52 -0.29
CA PRO A 87 -7.69 -15.08 0.06
C PRO A 87 -8.14 -14.71 1.49
N VAL A 88 -8.23 -13.41 1.80
CA VAL A 88 -8.62 -12.90 3.12
C VAL A 88 -10.00 -13.39 3.57
N TRP A 89 -10.91 -13.66 2.63
CA TRP A 89 -12.26 -14.15 2.92
C TRP A 89 -12.29 -15.54 3.55
N LYS A 90 -11.19 -16.29 3.54
CA LYS A 90 -11.06 -17.55 4.31
C LYS A 90 -11.31 -17.33 5.81
N TYR A 91 -11.11 -16.10 6.30
CA TYR A 91 -11.27 -15.72 7.69
C TYR A 91 -12.52 -14.87 7.94
N SER A 92 -13.48 -14.86 7.01
CA SER A 92 -14.72 -14.06 7.15
C SER A 92 -15.45 -14.33 8.46
N ASP A 93 -15.46 -15.58 8.94
CA ASP A 93 -16.08 -15.95 10.22
C ASP A 93 -15.44 -15.23 11.41
N VAL A 94 -14.11 -15.08 11.39
CA VAL A 94 -13.37 -14.37 12.44
C VAL A 94 -13.59 -12.88 12.29
N LEU A 95 -13.48 -12.35 11.06
CA LEU A 95 -13.64 -10.92 10.77
C LEU A 95 -15.01 -10.36 11.14
N ARG A 96 -16.07 -11.20 11.10
CA ARG A 96 -17.41 -10.82 11.56
C ARG A 96 -17.47 -10.45 13.05
N SER A 97 -16.51 -10.89 13.86
CA SER A 97 -16.42 -10.52 15.28
C SER A 97 -15.72 -9.18 15.52
N PHE A 98 -15.13 -8.56 14.48
CA PHE A 98 -14.30 -7.35 14.58
C PHE A 98 -14.82 -6.21 13.67
N GLN A 99 -16.13 -6.05 13.57
CA GLN A 99 -16.77 -5.07 12.66
C GLN A 99 -16.48 -3.60 12.99
N ASN A 100 -15.98 -3.32 14.19
CA ASN A 100 -15.54 -2.00 14.63
C ASN A 100 -14.15 -1.60 14.09
N LEU A 101 -13.43 -2.52 13.46
CA LEU A 101 -12.12 -2.26 12.86
C LEU A 101 -12.26 -1.94 11.37
N THR A 102 -11.55 -0.91 10.91
CA THR A 102 -11.38 -0.66 9.47
C THR A 102 -10.44 -1.71 8.89
N ILE A 103 -10.96 -2.58 8.03
CA ILE A 103 -10.17 -3.62 7.37
C ILE A 103 -9.65 -3.07 6.03
N ILE A 104 -8.34 -2.92 5.94
CA ILE A 104 -7.60 -2.61 4.71
C ILE A 104 -6.92 -3.90 4.25
N ALA A 105 -6.99 -4.25 2.96
CA ALA A 105 -6.40 -5.48 2.47
C ALA A 105 -5.62 -5.30 1.17
N HIS A 106 -4.42 -5.90 1.09
CA HIS A 106 -3.81 -6.21 -0.20
C HIS A 106 -4.61 -7.36 -0.83
N THR A 107 -5.21 -7.13 -1.99
CA THR A 107 -6.15 -8.08 -2.58
C THR A 107 -5.50 -9.06 -3.55
N GLY A 108 -4.32 -8.74 -4.05
CA GLY A 108 -3.81 -9.37 -5.27
C GLY A 108 -4.73 -9.08 -6.48
N VAL A 109 -4.49 -9.77 -7.59
CA VAL A 109 -5.28 -9.60 -8.82
C VAL A 109 -6.66 -10.24 -8.64
N VAL A 110 -7.72 -9.43 -8.77
CA VAL A 110 -9.12 -9.83 -8.63
C VAL A 110 -9.72 -10.01 -10.02
N LYS A 111 -10.01 -11.25 -10.40
CA LYS A 111 -10.39 -11.60 -11.78
C LYS A 111 -11.91 -11.59 -12.07
N SER A 112 -12.75 -11.40 -11.05
CA SER A 112 -14.20 -11.35 -11.25
C SER A 112 -14.92 -10.58 -10.15
N ARG A 113 -16.14 -10.15 -10.46
CA ARG A 113 -17.07 -9.55 -9.49
C ARG A 113 -17.38 -10.49 -8.31
N GLU A 114 -17.43 -11.79 -8.55
CA GLU A 114 -17.65 -12.80 -7.50
C GLU A 114 -16.51 -12.82 -6.48
N VAL A 115 -15.26 -12.69 -6.94
CA VAL A 115 -14.09 -12.60 -6.05
C VAL A 115 -14.10 -11.26 -5.31
N ALA A 116 -14.40 -10.15 -5.98
CA ALA A 116 -14.57 -8.85 -5.34
C ALA A 116 -15.65 -8.89 -4.23
N LYS A 117 -16.77 -9.57 -4.49
CA LYS A 117 -17.83 -9.76 -3.51
C LYS A 117 -17.36 -10.50 -2.26
N LYS A 118 -16.46 -11.49 -2.40
CA LYS A 118 -15.86 -12.16 -1.23
C LYS A 118 -15.06 -11.20 -0.34
N PHE A 119 -14.32 -10.24 -0.92
CA PHE A 119 -13.65 -9.21 -0.13
C PHE A 119 -14.66 -8.30 0.59
N LYS A 120 -15.74 -7.91 -0.10
CA LYS A 120 -16.81 -7.10 0.48
C LYS A 120 -17.48 -7.80 1.66
N ASP A 121 -17.87 -9.06 1.46
CA ASP A 121 -18.55 -9.89 2.46
C ASP A 121 -17.61 -10.20 3.66
N ALA A 122 -16.29 -10.24 3.43
CA ALA A 122 -15.29 -10.31 4.49
C ALA A 122 -15.09 -9.00 5.27
N GLY A 123 -15.75 -7.92 4.87
CA GLY A 123 -15.71 -6.62 5.56
C GLY A 123 -14.59 -5.68 5.09
N VAL A 124 -13.86 -6.01 4.02
CA VAL A 124 -12.80 -5.14 3.48
C VAL A 124 -13.40 -3.80 3.04
N LYS A 125 -12.84 -2.71 3.56
CA LYS A 125 -13.25 -1.33 3.25
C LYS A 125 -12.36 -0.70 2.20
N ILE A 126 -11.06 -0.98 2.26
CA ILE A 126 -10.05 -0.41 1.37
C ILE A 126 -9.21 -1.55 0.79
N ALA A 127 -9.12 -1.59 -0.54
CA ALA A 127 -8.31 -2.55 -1.28
C ALA A 127 -7.02 -1.90 -1.80
N LEU A 128 -5.91 -2.59 -1.59
CA LEU A 128 -4.58 -2.24 -2.04
C LEU A 128 -4.14 -3.27 -3.09
N LEU A 129 -3.57 -2.79 -4.20
CA LEU A 129 -2.97 -3.63 -5.23
C LEU A 129 -1.91 -2.79 -5.96
N ASP A 130 -0.77 -3.40 -6.26
CA ASP A 130 0.26 -2.78 -7.09
C ASP A 130 -0.21 -2.75 -8.54
N MET A 131 -0.25 -1.56 -9.15
CA MET A 131 -0.54 -1.38 -10.57
C MET A 131 0.76 -1.43 -11.35
N VAL A 132 0.83 -2.35 -12.32
CA VAL A 132 1.95 -2.49 -13.25
C VAL A 132 1.50 -2.11 -14.64
N GLY A 133 2.13 -1.09 -15.22
CA GLY A 133 1.72 -0.48 -16.49
C GLY A 133 2.24 -1.18 -17.74
N ASP A 134 2.97 -2.29 -17.62
CA ASP A 134 3.56 -2.95 -18.79
C ASP A 134 3.61 -4.48 -18.64
N GLN A 135 3.35 -5.16 -19.76
CA GLN A 135 3.25 -6.62 -19.80
C GLN A 135 4.60 -7.31 -19.54
N ASP A 136 5.70 -6.74 -20.03
CA ASP A 136 7.04 -7.30 -19.83
C ASP A 136 7.40 -7.43 -18.35
N THR A 137 6.97 -6.47 -17.52
CA THR A 137 7.17 -6.54 -16.07
C THR A 137 6.34 -7.65 -15.45
N ILE A 138 5.07 -7.78 -15.84
CA ILE A 138 4.19 -8.83 -15.33
C ILE A 138 4.75 -10.21 -15.68
N ASP A 139 5.16 -10.41 -16.94
CA ASP A 139 5.64 -11.71 -17.42
C ASP A 139 7.02 -12.05 -16.87
N GLN A 140 7.96 -11.11 -16.93
CA GLN A 140 9.38 -11.40 -16.67
C GLN A 140 9.78 -11.18 -15.21
N VAL A 141 9.07 -10.33 -14.47
CA VAL A 141 9.40 -9.98 -13.07
C VAL A 141 8.43 -10.64 -12.12
N LEU A 142 7.13 -10.49 -12.37
CA LEU A 142 6.12 -11.08 -11.51
C LEU A 142 5.87 -12.56 -11.82
N GLY A 143 6.09 -12.99 -13.07
CA GLY A 143 5.86 -14.37 -13.50
C GLY A 143 4.38 -14.76 -13.40
N GLN A 144 3.48 -13.79 -13.59
CA GLN A 144 2.05 -13.97 -13.39
C GLN A 144 1.33 -14.15 -14.73
N PRO A 145 0.34 -15.06 -14.83
CA PRO A 145 -0.41 -15.30 -16.06
C PRO A 145 -1.54 -14.28 -16.24
N PHE A 146 -1.23 -13.00 -16.07
CA PHE A 146 -2.21 -11.90 -16.09
C PHE A 146 -1.81 -10.81 -17.06
N THR A 147 -2.80 -10.06 -17.54
CA THR A 147 -2.55 -8.89 -18.40
C THR A 147 -2.55 -7.60 -17.60
N VAL A 148 -2.01 -6.51 -18.16
CA VAL A 148 -2.18 -5.15 -17.61
C VAL A 148 -3.67 -4.83 -17.35
N ASP A 149 -4.55 -5.25 -18.26
CA ASP A 149 -6.01 -5.06 -18.10
C ASP A 149 -6.58 -5.84 -16.91
N ASP A 150 -6.00 -6.98 -16.52
CA ASP A 150 -6.47 -7.72 -15.34
C ASP A 150 -6.23 -6.96 -14.04
N TYR A 151 -5.08 -6.26 -13.94
CA TYR A 151 -4.81 -5.37 -12.82
C TYR A 151 -5.82 -4.22 -12.79
N LEU A 152 -6.06 -3.59 -13.95
CA LEU A 152 -7.00 -2.49 -14.05
C LEU A 152 -8.44 -2.93 -13.75
N ASN A 153 -8.85 -4.10 -14.26
CA ASN A 153 -10.16 -4.69 -14.02
C ASN A 153 -10.36 -5.10 -12.56
N SER A 154 -9.29 -5.49 -11.85
CA SER A 154 -9.35 -5.78 -10.41
C SER A 154 -9.96 -4.59 -9.65
N PHE A 155 -9.49 -3.38 -9.93
CA PHE A 155 -10.02 -2.16 -9.35
C PHE A 155 -11.48 -1.89 -9.73
N ARG A 156 -11.86 -2.15 -10.99
CA ARG A 156 -13.26 -2.01 -11.45
C ARG A 156 -14.19 -2.95 -10.68
N TYR A 157 -13.82 -4.22 -10.53
CA TYR A 157 -14.62 -5.19 -9.79
C TYR A 157 -14.75 -4.82 -8.30
N LEU A 158 -13.65 -4.41 -7.67
CA LEU A 158 -13.66 -3.99 -6.26
C LEU A 158 -14.54 -2.76 -6.03
N LYS A 159 -14.43 -1.73 -6.90
CA LYS A 159 -15.28 -0.53 -6.81
C LYS A 159 -16.76 -0.85 -7.05
N ALA A 160 -17.07 -1.76 -7.96
CA ALA A 160 -18.46 -2.18 -8.22
C ALA A 160 -19.13 -2.81 -6.98
N GLU A 161 -18.35 -3.37 -6.05
CA GLU A 161 -18.82 -3.89 -4.75
C GLU A 161 -18.77 -2.84 -3.62
N GLY A 162 -18.49 -1.58 -3.97
CA GLY A 162 -18.41 -0.47 -3.04
C GLY A 162 -17.21 -0.54 -2.10
N ILE A 163 -16.10 -1.18 -2.54
CA ILE A 163 -14.81 -1.17 -1.84
C ILE A 163 -14.01 0.01 -2.38
N LYS A 164 -13.39 0.77 -1.47
CA LYS A 164 -12.51 1.88 -1.81
C LYS A 164 -11.18 1.34 -2.33
N ILE A 165 -10.56 1.98 -3.32
CA ILE A 165 -9.31 1.50 -3.90
C ILE A 165 -8.15 2.47 -3.68
N ALA A 166 -7.01 1.92 -3.29
CA ALA A 166 -5.73 2.62 -3.14
C ALA A 166 -4.64 1.84 -3.89
N PRO A 167 -4.58 1.92 -5.24
CA PRO A 167 -3.50 1.37 -6.03
C PRO A 167 -2.13 1.89 -5.57
N HIS A 168 -1.13 1.03 -5.68
CA HIS A 168 0.27 1.39 -5.51
C HIS A 168 0.97 1.43 -6.87
N VAL A 169 1.84 2.41 -7.09
CA VAL A 169 2.77 2.40 -8.23
C VAL A 169 4.17 2.26 -7.66
N ILE A 170 4.87 1.19 -8.05
CA ILE A 170 6.24 0.88 -7.61
C ILE A 170 7.24 1.46 -8.59
N VAL A 171 7.76 2.64 -8.27
CA VAL A 171 8.76 3.33 -9.09
C VAL A 171 10.04 2.48 -9.16
N GLY A 172 10.52 2.25 -10.38
CA GLY A 172 11.70 1.44 -10.66
C GLY A 172 11.45 -0.06 -10.80
N LEU A 173 10.20 -0.55 -10.65
CA LEU A 173 9.89 -1.96 -10.92
C LEU A 173 9.75 -2.22 -12.42
N SER A 174 9.23 -1.26 -13.18
CA SER A 174 8.93 -1.44 -14.59
C SER A 174 10.18 -1.74 -15.43
N LYS A 175 10.07 -2.74 -16.30
CA LYS A 175 11.03 -3.07 -17.36
C LYS A 175 11.13 -1.99 -18.42
N ARG A 176 10.12 -1.12 -18.55
CA ARG A 176 10.15 0.10 -19.38
C ARG A 176 10.74 1.30 -18.64
N GLY A 177 11.21 1.12 -17.41
CA GLY A 177 11.69 2.21 -16.56
C GLY A 177 10.59 3.22 -16.22
N LEU A 178 10.98 4.48 -16.07
CA LEU A 178 10.09 5.56 -15.67
C LEU A 178 8.84 5.69 -16.58
N ASP A 179 8.97 5.45 -17.88
CA ASP A 179 7.84 5.48 -18.82
C ASP A 179 6.74 4.47 -18.44
N GLY A 180 7.12 3.30 -17.93
CA GLY A 180 6.17 2.30 -17.47
C GLY A 180 5.49 2.69 -16.16
N ASP A 181 6.22 3.31 -15.24
CA ASP A 181 5.68 3.84 -13.98
C ASP A 181 4.69 4.99 -14.23
N LEU A 182 5.02 5.90 -15.17
CA LEU A 182 4.12 6.97 -15.60
C LEU A 182 2.91 6.42 -16.37
N HIS A 183 3.09 5.39 -17.19
CA HIS A 183 1.97 4.73 -17.88
C HIS A 183 1.01 4.06 -16.89
N ALA A 184 1.51 3.46 -15.81
CA ALA A 184 0.65 2.92 -14.75
C ALA A 184 -0.26 4.01 -14.16
N LEU A 185 0.25 5.23 -13.94
CA LEU A 185 -0.57 6.36 -13.51
C LEU A 185 -1.63 6.77 -14.54
N GLU A 186 -1.30 6.76 -15.84
CA GLU A 186 -2.29 7.07 -16.87
C GLU A 186 -3.44 6.06 -16.86
N LEU A 187 -3.15 4.77 -16.77
CA LEU A 187 -4.16 3.72 -16.72
C LEU A 187 -5.09 3.87 -15.52
N LEU A 188 -4.55 4.27 -14.36
CA LEU A 188 -5.34 4.45 -13.14
C LEU A 188 -6.42 5.54 -13.25
N LYS A 189 -6.32 6.48 -14.22
CA LYS A 189 -7.38 7.48 -14.45
C LYS A 189 -8.72 6.82 -14.78
N ASP A 190 -8.69 5.70 -15.49
CA ASP A 190 -9.90 4.99 -15.94
C ASP A 190 -10.71 4.38 -14.79
N VAL A 191 -10.09 4.21 -13.61
CA VAL A 191 -10.76 3.64 -12.43
C VAL A 191 -11.02 4.68 -11.34
N ASN A 192 -10.53 5.92 -11.51
CA ASN A 192 -10.68 7.04 -10.58
C ASN A 192 -10.49 6.62 -9.11
N PRO A 193 -9.25 6.32 -8.70
CA PRO A 193 -8.97 5.72 -7.41
C PRO A 193 -9.34 6.63 -6.23
N ASP A 194 -9.63 6.04 -5.08
CA ASP A 194 -9.97 6.80 -3.87
C ASP A 194 -8.71 7.35 -3.18
N ALA A 195 -7.53 6.78 -3.45
CA ALA A 195 -6.21 7.37 -3.21
C ALA A 195 -5.16 6.72 -4.14
N VAL A 196 -4.01 7.36 -4.34
CA VAL A 196 -2.88 6.77 -5.08
C VAL A 196 -1.64 6.78 -4.19
N ILE A 197 -0.97 5.64 -4.08
CA ILE A 197 0.20 5.48 -3.22
C ILE A 197 1.43 5.24 -4.10
N ILE A 198 2.41 6.13 -4.00
CA ILE A 198 3.68 6.01 -4.73
C ILE A 198 4.71 5.39 -3.81
N VAL A 199 5.23 4.23 -4.20
CA VAL A 199 6.28 3.49 -3.49
C VAL A 199 7.49 3.35 -4.43
N GLY A 200 8.65 3.04 -3.87
CA GLY A 200 9.88 2.81 -4.64
C GLY A 200 10.34 1.37 -4.48
N LEU A 201 10.86 0.79 -5.57
CA LEU A 201 11.48 -0.53 -5.52
C LEU A 201 12.64 -0.52 -4.50
N MET A 202 12.61 -1.48 -3.58
CA MET A 202 13.69 -1.73 -2.62
C MET A 202 14.25 -3.14 -2.88
N PRO A 203 15.48 -3.28 -3.40
CA PRO A 203 16.12 -4.56 -3.61
C PRO A 203 16.19 -5.38 -2.32
N LEU A 204 15.57 -6.56 -2.32
CA LEU A 204 15.56 -7.43 -1.15
C LEU A 204 16.69 -8.45 -1.22
N VAL A 205 17.44 -8.58 -0.11
CA VAL A 205 18.49 -9.58 0.02
C VAL A 205 17.91 -10.98 -0.19
N GLY A 206 18.64 -11.80 -0.96
CA GLY A 206 18.22 -13.17 -1.23
C GLY A 206 17.08 -13.29 -2.23
N THR A 207 16.87 -12.27 -3.08
CA THR A 207 16.00 -12.31 -4.26
C THR A 207 16.81 -12.15 -5.55
N PRO A 208 16.30 -12.57 -6.73
CA PRO A 208 16.93 -12.27 -8.02
C PRO A 208 17.12 -10.77 -8.28
N TYR A 209 16.32 -9.92 -7.63
CA TYR A 209 16.34 -8.45 -7.79
C TYR A 209 17.25 -7.73 -6.80
N LYS A 210 17.97 -8.44 -5.93
CA LYS A 210 18.84 -7.83 -4.89
C LYS A 210 19.88 -6.82 -5.40
N ASN A 211 20.24 -6.88 -6.69
CA ASN A 211 21.24 -6.01 -7.31
C ASN A 211 20.64 -5.03 -8.34
N VAL A 212 19.31 -4.93 -8.43
CA VAL A 212 18.65 -3.97 -9.31
C VAL A 212 18.80 -2.56 -8.73
N ARG A 213 18.90 -1.56 -9.60
CA ARG A 213 19.03 -0.15 -9.19
C ARG A 213 17.74 0.30 -8.49
N GLU A 214 17.89 0.97 -7.35
CA GLU A 214 16.81 1.74 -6.72
C GLU A 214 16.39 2.95 -7.57
N PRO A 215 15.10 3.35 -7.55
CA PRO A 215 14.69 4.58 -8.23
C PRO A 215 15.38 5.79 -7.60
N SER A 216 15.82 6.74 -8.42
CA SER A 216 16.49 7.94 -7.93
C SER A 216 15.50 8.89 -7.24
N PRO A 217 15.97 9.85 -6.42
CA PRO A 217 15.12 10.92 -5.88
C PRO A 217 14.33 11.65 -6.97
N GLU A 218 14.94 11.91 -8.12
CA GLU A 218 14.32 12.60 -9.26
C GLU A 218 13.18 11.76 -9.86
N GLU A 219 13.39 10.46 -10.08
CA GLU A 219 12.35 9.55 -10.60
C GLU A 219 11.16 9.46 -9.65
N LEU A 220 11.40 9.28 -8.34
CA LEU A 220 10.33 9.30 -7.34
C LEU A 220 9.60 10.64 -7.32
N GLY A 221 10.34 11.75 -7.39
CA GLY A 221 9.78 13.09 -7.39
C GLY A 221 8.92 13.36 -8.63
N GLU A 222 9.34 12.88 -9.79
CA GLU A 222 8.61 13.02 -11.05
C GLU A 222 7.30 12.23 -11.04
N VAL A 223 7.33 10.94 -10.67
CA VAL A 223 6.11 10.12 -10.56
C VAL A 223 5.15 10.71 -9.52
N LEU A 224 5.66 11.15 -8.37
CA LEU A 224 4.84 11.76 -7.31
C LEU A 224 4.18 13.08 -7.79
N SER A 225 4.94 13.95 -8.46
CA SER A 225 4.42 15.18 -9.06
C SER A 225 3.39 14.89 -10.15
N ARG A 226 3.64 13.88 -11.00
CA ARG A 226 2.70 13.44 -12.03
C ARG A 226 1.40 12.94 -11.40
N ALA A 227 1.48 12.10 -10.37
CA ALA A 227 0.32 11.58 -9.66
C ALA A 227 -0.51 12.73 -9.08
N ARG A 228 0.11 13.72 -8.44
CA ARG A 228 -0.60 14.88 -7.92
C ARG A 228 -1.35 15.66 -8.99
N LYS A 229 -0.77 15.82 -10.19
CA LYS A 229 -1.41 16.51 -11.32
C LYS A 229 -2.58 15.72 -11.91
N LEU A 230 -2.51 14.40 -11.90
CA LEU A 230 -3.53 13.53 -12.50
C LEU A 230 -4.74 13.29 -11.61
N PHE A 231 -4.54 13.19 -10.30
CA PHE A 231 -5.58 12.76 -9.38
C PHE A 231 -6.00 13.91 -8.47
N SER A 232 -7.30 14.07 -8.24
CA SER A 232 -7.83 14.94 -7.19
C SER A 232 -7.99 14.23 -5.85
N SER A 233 -8.01 12.88 -5.86
CA SER A 233 -7.97 12.02 -4.68
C SER A 233 -6.65 12.19 -3.91
N PRO A 234 -6.59 11.75 -2.64
CA PRO A 234 -5.34 11.74 -1.89
C PRO A 234 -4.18 11.06 -2.62
N VAL A 235 -3.02 11.71 -2.65
CA VAL A 235 -1.76 11.15 -3.16
C VAL A 235 -0.79 11.02 -2.00
N MET A 236 -0.17 9.85 -1.88
CA MET A 236 0.69 9.47 -0.77
C MET A 236 2.08 9.07 -1.22
N LEU A 237 3.10 9.52 -0.49
CA LEU A 237 4.43 8.92 -0.59
C LEU A 237 4.54 7.74 0.39
N GLY A 238 4.42 6.53 -0.15
CA GLY A 238 4.22 5.27 0.58
C GLY A 238 5.41 4.77 1.39
N CYS A 239 5.18 3.71 2.17
CA CYS A 239 6.13 3.21 3.17
C CYS A 239 7.40 2.59 2.56
N ALA A 240 7.23 1.72 1.58
CA ALA A 240 8.29 1.04 0.85
C ALA A 240 8.90 2.00 -0.17
N ARG A 241 10.09 2.51 0.11
CA ARG A 241 10.89 3.31 -0.81
C ARG A 241 12.32 3.42 -0.29
N PRO A 242 13.31 3.61 -1.17
CA PRO A 242 14.66 4.02 -0.78
C PRO A 242 14.67 5.24 0.16
N ARG A 243 15.67 5.32 1.03
CA ARG A 243 15.78 6.33 2.10
C ARG A 243 17.20 6.86 2.20
N GLY A 244 17.36 7.90 3.01
CA GLY A 244 18.65 8.55 3.29
C GLY A 244 18.62 10.01 2.88
N LYS A 245 19.75 10.71 3.11
CA LYS A 245 19.86 12.15 2.88
C LYS A 245 19.46 12.59 1.47
N ALA A 246 19.76 11.77 0.45
CA ALA A 246 19.39 12.05 -0.93
C ALA A 246 17.86 12.12 -1.16
N TYR A 247 17.06 11.39 -0.38
CA TYR A 247 15.60 11.37 -0.53
C TYR A 247 14.88 12.42 0.31
N LEU A 248 15.61 13.17 1.16
CA LEU A 248 15.03 14.26 1.94
C LEU A 248 14.44 15.35 1.05
N GLU A 249 15.03 15.57 -0.12
CA GLU A 249 14.52 16.54 -1.10
C GLU A 249 13.15 16.13 -1.65
N VAL A 250 12.93 14.82 -1.88
CA VAL A 250 11.62 14.29 -2.30
C VAL A 250 10.58 14.50 -1.21
N GLU A 251 10.95 14.28 0.06
CA GLU A 251 10.05 14.48 1.19
C GLU A 251 9.67 15.95 1.37
N LYS A 252 10.64 16.87 1.32
CA LYS A 252 10.38 18.32 1.36
C LYS A 252 9.54 18.79 0.18
N MET A 253 9.86 18.32 -1.03
CA MET A 253 9.06 18.58 -2.23
C MET A 253 7.61 18.10 -2.05
N ALA A 254 7.40 16.93 -1.45
CA ALA A 254 6.06 16.41 -1.18
C ALA A 254 5.27 17.31 -0.21
N VAL A 255 5.93 17.84 0.83
CA VAL A 255 5.33 18.83 1.74
C VAL A 255 4.84 20.05 0.96
N ASP A 256 5.70 20.59 0.09
CA ASP A 256 5.44 21.83 -0.65
C ASP A 256 4.45 21.66 -1.81
N SER A 257 4.36 20.46 -2.40
CA SER A 257 3.66 20.22 -3.68
C SER A 257 2.24 19.65 -3.55
N GLY A 258 1.61 19.80 -2.38
CA GLY A 258 0.21 19.38 -2.18
C GLY A 258 -0.01 17.86 -2.14
N ILE A 259 1.04 17.08 -1.85
CA ILE A 259 0.91 15.66 -1.50
C ILE A 259 0.20 15.55 -0.15
N ASP A 260 -0.75 14.63 -0.01
CA ASP A 260 -1.65 14.58 1.15
C ASP A 260 -1.02 13.88 2.35
N GLY A 261 -0.01 13.05 2.13
CA GLY A 261 0.72 12.44 3.22
C GLY A 261 1.91 11.59 2.80
N MET A 262 2.60 11.08 3.81
CA MET A 262 3.70 10.14 3.63
C MET A 262 3.86 9.19 4.81
N ALA A 263 4.36 7.99 4.53
CA ALA A 263 4.74 7.06 5.58
C ALA A 263 6.24 7.19 5.94
N PHE A 264 6.52 7.12 7.23
CA PHE A 264 7.85 7.23 7.85
C PHE A 264 8.63 8.48 7.40
N PRO A 265 8.11 9.71 7.56
CA PRO A 265 8.88 10.92 7.23
C PRO A 265 10.18 10.97 8.06
N SER A 266 11.25 11.56 7.54
CA SER A 266 12.42 11.85 8.39
C SER A 266 12.06 12.87 9.48
N GLN A 267 12.84 12.92 10.56
CA GLN A 267 12.67 13.94 11.60
C GLN A 267 12.73 15.35 11.00
N GLU A 268 13.71 15.60 10.13
CA GLU A 268 13.89 16.86 9.43
C GLU A 268 12.68 17.21 8.54
N THR A 269 12.01 16.21 7.96
CA THR A 269 10.77 16.42 7.19
C THR A 269 9.61 16.82 8.10
N ILE A 270 9.47 16.22 9.27
CA ILE A 270 8.40 16.58 10.23
C ILE A 270 8.59 18.03 10.68
N GLU A 271 9.81 18.38 11.09
CA GLU A 271 10.18 19.74 11.49
C GLU A 271 9.97 20.74 10.36
N TYR A 272 10.36 20.39 9.13
CA TYR A 272 10.15 21.21 7.94
C TYR A 272 8.65 21.49 7.68
N ALA A 273 7.78 20.51 7.95
CA ALA A 273 6.36 20.60 7.69
C ALA A 273 5.59 21.48 8.69
N PHE A 274 6.00 21.53 9.97
CA PHE A 274 5.31 22.34 11.00
C PHE A 274 5.24 23.84 10.63
N GLY A 275 6.23 24.37 9.93
CA GLY A 275 6.23 25.76 9.47
C GLY A 275 5.36 26.03 8.24
N ARG A 276 4.70 25.01 7.66
CA ARG A 276 4.08 25.08 6.32
C ARG A 276 2.65 24.53 6.26
N ARG A 277 2.38 23.45 7.00
CA ARG A 277 1.11 22.73 6.94
C ARG A 277 0.70 22.27 8.33
N GLU A 278 -0.59 22.09 8.53
CA GLU A 278 -1.09 21.33 9.68
C GLU A 278 -0.61 19.88 9.55
N VAL A 279 0.18 19.41 10.51
CA VAL A 279 0.75 18.05 10.55
C VAL A 279 -0.14 17.16 11.40
N ILE A 280 -0.53 16.01 10.85
CA ILE A 280 -1.32 15.00 11.55
C ILE A 280 -0.51 13.71 11.61
N LEU A 281 -0.31 13.20 12.81
CA LEU A 281 0.45 11.98 13.06
C LEU A 281 -0.52 10.80 13.23
N SER A 282 -0.19 9.66 12.63
CA SER A 282 -1.04 8.46 12.67
C SER A 282 -0.21 7.18 12.71
N HIS A 283 -0.63 6.24 13.55
CA HIS A 283 -0.07 4.89 13.64
C HIS A 283 -0.65 3.93 12.58
N ALA A 284 -1.57 4.41 11.72
CA ALA A 284 -2.20 3.60 10.69
C ALA A 284 -1.29 3.31 9.48
N CYS A 285 -1.75 2.42 8.59
CA CYS A 285 -1.11 2.21 7.29
C CYS A 285 -1.36 3.39 6.33
N CYS A 286 -0.49 3.60 5.33
CA CYS A 286 -0.67 4.62 4.29
C CYS A 286 -1.99 4.50 3.50
N GLY A 287 -2.58 3.30 3.40
CA GLY A 287 -3.92 3.12 2.82
C GLY A 287 -5.05 3.79 3.61
N ASN A 288 -4.84 4.07 4.90
CA ASN A 288 -5.83 4.70 5.77
C ASN A 288 -6.10 6.17 5.41
N VAL A 289 -5.27 6.79 4.57
CA VAL A 289 -5.47 8.17 4.09
C VAL A 289 -6.87 8.40 3.53
N ILE A 290 -7.47 7.40 2.89
CA ILE A 290 -8.84 7.51 2.36
C ILE A 290 -9.82 7.82 3.49
N HIS A 291 -9.71 7.08 4.60
CA HIS A 291 -10.58 7.25 5.75
C HIS A 291 -10.31 8.58 6.46
N ASP A 292 -9.04 8.92 6.69
CA ASP A 292 -8.65 10.15 7.37
C ASP A 292 -9.05 11.41 6.59
N PHE A 293 -9.00 11.34 5.27
CA PHE A 293 -9.43 12.43 4.39
C PHE A 293 -10.97 12.54 4.35
N LEU A 294 -11.69 11.42 4.27
CA LEU A 294 -13.16 11.42 4.26
C LEU A 294 -13.78 11.93 5.57
N LEU A 295 -13.20 11.56 6.72
CA LEU A 295 -13.66 12.05 8.02
C LEU A 295 -13.53 13.57 8.14
N ARG A 296 -12.52 14.18 7.51
CA ARG A 296 -12.35 15.65 7.52
C ARG A 296 -13.27 16.39 6.57
N VAL A 297 -13.63 15.82 5.42
CA VAL A 297 -14.63 16.43 4.53
C VAL A 297 -16.03 16.39 5.16
N SER A 298 -16.25 15.49 6.11
CA SER A 298 -17.53 15.29 6.79
C SER A 298 -17.65 16.03 8.13
N ALA A 299 -16.61 16.76 8.56
CA ALA A 299 -16.55 17.54 9.81
C ALA A 299 -16.56 19.04 9.51
#